data_AF-A0A6L8K3H5-F1
#
_entry.id   AF-A0A6L8K3H5-F1
#
_cell.length_a   1.000
_cell.length_b   1.000
_cell.length_c   1.000
_cell.angle_alpha   90.00
_cell.angle_beta   90.00
_cell.angle_gamma   90.00
#
_symmetry.space_group_name_H-M   'P 1'
#
loop_
_entity.id
_entity.type
_entity.pdbx_description
1 polymer ?
#
loop_
_entity_poly.entity_id
_entity_poly.type
_entity_poly.pdbx_seq_one_letter_code
_entity_poly.pdbx_strand_id
1 'polypeptide(L)'
;MAVNSPLPVAAELKPVAGVEIGFAEAGIKKPNRKDVLVMKLAPTATVAGVFTLNRFCAAPVQIAKAHLAAAQTSGKPIAALLVNTGNANAGTGELGLSLANETCAALAAQLGVDAAQILPFSTGVILEPLPAAKVIAGLPQAVAGLKADNWYNAAEAIMTTDTQPKAGSRTVTIGGHTVTLTGISKGAGMIKPNMATMLGYLAFDAKVAQPVLEQLVKHAANHSFNCITIDGDTSTNDSFMLIATGAGSLEITSVDQPEYAQLRDALTELSLFLAQAIIRDGEGATKFMSIIVEEGSSVEECRKIAYSIGHSPLVKTAFFASDPNLGRILAAIGYAGVDDLDVSKLNLYLDDVWVAKNGGRNPDYKEEDGQRVMQQSEITVRVKLARGAATATVYTCDLSHDYVSINADYRS
;
A
#
# COMPACT_ATOMS: atom_id res chain seq x y z
N MET A 1 1.97 0.90 -19.56
CA MET A 1 2.85 -0.16 -19.02
C MET A 1 3.50 0.40 -17.77
N ALA A 2 3.69 -0.41 -16.73
CA ALA A 2 4.28 0.06 -15.49
C ALA A 2 5.74 0.52 -15.67
N VAL A 3 6.13 1.57 -14.93
CA VAL A 3 7.43 2.23 -15.03
C VAL A 3 8.51 1.38 -14.35
N ASN A 4 9.35 0.70 -15.14
CA ASN A 4 10.45 -0.14 -14.67
C ASN A 4 10.03 -1.11 -13.54
N SER A 5 8.85 -1.71 -13.68
CA SER A 5 8.28 -2.63 -12.69
C SER A 5 8.08 -4.00 -13.34
N PRO A 6 9.03 -4.95 -13.19
CA PRO A 6 8.91 -6.26 -13.78
C PRO A 6 7.70 -7.02 -13.21
N LEU A 7 7.09 -7.88 -14.02
CA LEU A 7 6.02 -8.77 -13.56
C LEU A 7 6.57 -9.73 -12.49
N PRO A 8 5.80 -10.00 -11.41
CA PRO A 8 6.18 -11.00 -10.44
C PRO A 8 6.23 -12.38 -11.11
N VAL A 9 7.24 -13.17 -10.80
CA VAL A 9 7.36 -14.56 -11.28
C VAL A 9 6.79 -15.48 -10.21
N ALA A 10 5.78 -16.29 -10.56
CA ALA A 10 5.10 -17.15 -9.58
C ALA A 10 6.05 -18.06 -8.78
N ALA A 11 7.07 -18.62 -9.44
CA ALA A 11 8.08 -19.48 -8.79
C ALA A 11 8.98 -18.75 -7.78
N GLU A 12 9.06 -17.41 -7.83
CA GLU A 12 9.83 -16.59 -6.89
C GLU A 12 9.01 -16.16 -5.67
N LEU A 13 7.68 -16.33 -5.71
CA LEU A 13 6.79 -16.02 -4.60
C LEU A 13 6.72 -17.19 -3.64
N LYS A 14 7.52 -17.13 -2.56
CA LYS A 14 7.68 -18.26 -1.65
C LYS A 14 6.41 -18.47 -0.80
N PRO A 15 6.01 -19.73 -0.58
CA PRO A 15 4.97 -20.03 0.41
C PRO A 15 5.43 -19.60 1.80
N VAL A 16 4.50 -19.05 2.58
CA VAL A 16 4.74 -18.72 3.99
C VAL A 16 4.09 -19.82 4.82
N ALA A 17 4.88 -20.53 5.63
CA ALA A 17 4.36 -21.59 6.48
C ALA A 17 3.22 -21.04 7.36
N GLY A 18 2.08 -21.74 7.39
CA GLY A 18 0.89 -21.29 8.15
C GLY A 18 -0.04 -20.33 7.40
N VAL A 19 0.16 -20.10 6.10
CA VAL A 19 -0.85 -19.47 5.22
C VAL A 19 -1.24 -20.43 4.10
N GLU A 20 -2.55 -20.57 3.89
CA GLU A 20 -3.12 -21.23 2.70
C GLU A 20 -4.00 -20.23 1.95
N ILE A 21 -3.86 -20.16 0.63
CA ILE A 21 -4.50 -19.14 -0.21
C ILE A 21 -5.32 -19.83 -1.28
N GLY A 22 -6.56 -19.41 -1.42
CA GLY A 22 -7.49 -19.89 -2.44
C GLY A 22 -8.24 -18.73 -3.06
N PHE A 23 -8.70 -18.90 -4.30
CA PHE A 23 -9.40 -17.86 -5.04
C PHE A 23 -10.54 -18.44 -5.86
N ALA A 24 -11.47 -17.60 -6.26
CA ALA A 24 -12.58 -17.96 -7.13
C ALA A 24 -12.86 -16.87 -8.17
N GLU A 25 -13.54 -17.28 -9.23
CA GLU A 25 -14.06 -16.41 -10.27
C GLU A 25 -15.58 -16.29 -10.10
N ALA A 26 -16.00 -15.46 -9.15
CA ALA A 26 -17.40 -15.28 -8.78
C ALA A 26 -18.17 -14.37 -9.75
N GLY A 27 -17.49 -13.69 -10.66
CA GLY A 27 -18.12 -12.83 -11.66
C GLY A 27 -18.81 -11.62 -11.05
N ILE A 28 -18.19 -11.00 -10.03
CA ILE A 28 -18.70 -9.86 -9.27
C ILE A 28 -18.96 -8.68 -10.21
N LYS A 29 -17.90 -8.21 -10.89
CA LYS A 29 -17.99 -7.11 -11.89
C LYS A 29 -17.80 -7.60 -13.33
N LYS A 30 -16.86 -8.51 -13.58
CA LYS A 30 -16.54 -9.03 -14.92
C LYS A 30 -16.44 -10.57 -14.86
N PRO A 31 -16.90 -11.30 -15.89
CA PRO A 31 -16.70 -12.75 -15.96
C PRO A 31 -15.21 -13.08 -16.13
N ASN A 32 -14.83 -14.33 -15.79
CA ASN A 32 -13.48 -14.87 -15.99
C ASN A 32 -12.37 -14.04 -15.30
N ARG A 33 -12.70 -13.44 -14.16
CA ARG A 33 -11.76 -12.70 -13.31
C ARG A 33 -11.73 -13.34 -11.95
N LYS A 34 -10.53 -13.57 -11.43
CA LYS A 34 -10.31 -13.89 -10.02
C LYS A 34 -10.75 -12.66 -9.23
N ASP A 35 -11.80 -12.79 -8.44
CA ASP A 35 -12.44 -11.65 -7.78
C ASP A 35 -12.96 -11.96 -6.37
N VAL A 36 -12.69 -13.18 -5.91
CA VAL A 36 -12.79 -13.59 -4.50
C VAL A 36 -11.48 -14.25 -4.11
N LEU A 37 -10.90 -13.80 -2.98
CA LEU A 37 -9.69 -14.34 -2.38
C LEU A 37 -9.97 -14.73 -0.92
N VAL A 38 -9.50 -15.90 -0.54
CA VAL A 38 -9.48 -16.39 0.84
C VAL A 38 -8.03 -16.65 1.23
N MET A 39 -7.56 -16.02 2.31
CA MET A 39 -6.28 -16.33 2.94
C MET A 39 -6.55 -16.95 4.31
N LYS A 40 -6.45 -18.27 4.41
CA LYS A 40 -6.60 -19.02 5.66
C LYS A 40 -5.29 -19.01 6.45
N LEU A 41 -5.39 -18.77 7.74
CA LEU A 41 -4.26 -18.59 8.65
C LEU A 41 -4.15 -19.75 9.63
N ALA A 42 -2.92 -20.05 10.05
CA ALA A 42 -2.66 -20.99 11.13
C ALA A 42 -3.28 -20.50 12.46
N PRO A 43 -3.73 -21.40 13.36
CA PRO A 43 -4.24 -21.02 14.68
C PRO A 43 -3.22 -20.29 15.57
N THR A 44 -1.94 -20.37 15.24
CA THR A 44 -0.83 -19.68 15.91
C THR A 44 -0.65 -18.24 15.44
N ALA A 45 -1.38 -17.79 14.43
CA ALA A 45 -1.15 -16.51 13.80
C ALA A 45 -1.59 -15.33 14.69
N THR A 46 -0.74 -14.31 14.78
CA THR A 46 -1.13 -12.98 15.22
C THR A 46 -1.33 -12.07 14.00
N VAL A 47 -2.31 -11.17 14.09
CA VAL A 47 -2.71 -10.32 12.96
C VAL A 47 -2.86 -8.89 13.44
N ALA A 48 -2.23 -7.95 12.75
CA ALA A 48 -2.39 -6.52 12.99
C ALA A 48 -2.63 -5.79 11.67
N GLY A 49 -3.40 -4.70 11.73
CA GLY A 49 -3.75 -3.92 10.55
C GLY A 49 -3.77 -2.43 10.81
N VAL A 50 -3.46 -1.66 9.78
CA VAL A 50 -3.80 -0.23 9.70
C VAL A 50 -4.86 -0.03 8.63
N PHE A 51 -5.71 0.97 8.83
CA PHE A 51 -6.90 1.16 8.02
C PHE A 51 -7.11 2.64 7.69
N THR A 52 -7.88 2.90 6.63
CA THR A 52 -8.30 4.25 6.26
C THR A 52 -8.88 5.03 7.45
N LEU A 53 -8.59 6.34 7.44
CA LEU A 53 -9.20 7.37 8.27
C LEU A 53 -10.32 8.13 7.56
N ASN A 54 -10.62 7.77 6.32
CA ASN A 54 -11.71 8.37 5.56
C ASN A 54 -13.02 8.25 6.35
N ARG A 55 -13.80 9.35 6.41
CA ARG A 55 -15.05 9.41 7.15
C ARG A 55 -16.15 8.54 6.54
N PHE A 56 -16.08 8.32 5.23
CA PHE A 56 -16.89 7.32 4.51
C PHE A 56 -16.24 5.92 4.57
N CYS A 57 -15.68 5.54 5.72
CA CYS A 57 -15.07 4.22 5.93
C CYS A 57 -16.02 3.10 5.50
N ALA A 58 -15.58 2.25 4.58
CA ALA A 58 -16.41 1.21 4.00
C ALA A 58 -16.86 0.17 5.04
N ALA A 59 -18.01 -0.45 4.80
CA ALA A 59 -18.57 -1.51 5.66
C ALA A 59 -17.58 -2.65 5.99
N PRO A 60 -16.84 -3.25 5.03
CA PRO A 60 -15.86 -4.30 5.34
C PRO A 60 -14.74 -3.81 6.27
N VAL A 61 -14.27 -2.57 6.13
CA VAL A 61 -13.23 -2.01 7.01
C VAL A 61 -13.74 -1.84 8.43
N GLN A 62 -14.98 -1.40 8.61
CA GLN A 62 -15.61 -1.29 9.92
C GLN A 62 -15.71 -2.68 10.60
N ILE A 63 -16.12 -3.69 9.84
CA ILE A 63 -16.23 -5.07 10.33
C ILE A 63 -14.85 -5.65 10.66
N ALA A 64 -13.84 -5.46 9.80
CA ALA A 64 -12.48 -5.93 10.05
C ALA A 64 -11.90 -5.34 11.34
N LYS A 65 -12.11 -4.03 11.59
CA LYS A 65 -11.72 -3.39 12.86
C LYS A 65 -12.43 -4.01 14.06
N ALA A 66 -13.74 -4.26 13.97
CA ALA A 66 -14.52 -4.87 15.04
C ALA A 66 -14.08 -6.32 15.32
N HIS A 67 -13.80 -7.10 14.28
CA HIS A 67 -13.36 -8.48 14.39
C HIS A 67 -11.95 -8.59 14.99
N LEU A 68 -11.01 -7.70 14.63
CA LEU A 68 -9.70 -7.61 15.30
C LEU A 68 -9.85 -7.32 16.81
N ALA A 69 -10.70 -6.38 17.19
CA ALA A 69 -10.95 -6.06 18.60
C ALA A 69 -11.62 -7.24 19.35
N ALA A 70 -12.54 -7.95 18.69
CA ALA A 70 -13.18 -9.14 19.23
C ALA A 70 -12.18 -10.30 19.43
N ALA A 71 -11.23 -10.48 18.50
CA ALA A 71 -10.15 -11.47 18.63
C ALA A 71 -9.27 -11.20 19.86
N GLN A 72 -8.89 -9.93 20.09
CA GLN A 72 -8.13 -9.53 21.28
C GLN A 72 -8.88 -9.81 22.58
N THR A 73 -10.20 -9.57 22.61
CA THR A 73 -11.02 -9.76 23.82
C THR A 73 -11.33 -11.23 24.10
N SER A 74 -11.61 -12.01 23.06
CA SER A 74 -12.01 -13.43 23.19
C SER A 74 -10.82 -14.38 23.28
N GLY A 75 -9.63 -13.96 22.88
CA GLY A 75 -8.45 -14.82 22.73
C GLY A 75 -8.52 -15.79 21.55
N LYS A 76 -9.57 -15.72 20.71
CA LYS A 76 -9.66 -16.52 19.48
C LYS A 76 -8.87 -15.84 18.35
N PRO A 77 -7.95 -16.54 17.68
CA PRO A 77 -7.16 -15.95 16.61
C PRO A 77 -8.02 -15.67 15.38
N ILE A 78 -7.61 -14.71 14.56
CA ILE A 78 -8.16 -14.54 13.21
C ILE A 78 -7.84 -15.78 12.38
N ALA A 79 -8.85 -16.36 11.75
CA ALA A 79 -8.75 -17.60 11.00
C ALA A 79 -8.59 -17.37 9.50
N ALA A 80 -9.17 -16.30 8.95
CA ALA A 80 -9.00 -15.98 7.53
C ALA A 80 -9.23 -14.51 7.20
N LEU A 81 -8.68 -14.09 6.06
CA LEU A 81 -9.07 -12.86 5.36
C LEU A 81 -9.93 -13.25 4.15
N LEU A 82 -10.99 -12.46 3.91
CA LEU A 82 -11.86 -12.58 2.74
C LEU A 82 -11.78 -11.27 1.95
N VAL A 83 -11.36 -11.34 0.70
CA VAL A 83 -11.25 -10.16 -0.18
C VAL A 83 -12.14 -10.35 -1.39
N ASN A 84 -12.91 -9.32 -1.75
CA ASN A 84 -13.65 -9.27 -3.01
C ASN A 84 -13.24 -8.05 -3.86
N THR A 85 -13.24 -8.20 -5.18
CA THR A 85 -12.94 -7.10 -6.12
C THR A 85 -14.08 -6.79 -7.08
N GLY A 86 -14.09 -5.56 -7.59
CA GLY A 86 -15.13 -5.05 -8.48
C GLY A 86 -16.25 -4.29 -7.76
N ASN A 87 -16.39 -4.43 -6.45
CA ASN A 87 -17.34 -3.68 -5.61
C ASN A 87 -16.66 -3.33 -4.28
N ALA A 88 -16.67 -2.05 -3.90
CA ALA A 88 -16.02 -1.57 -2.68
C ALA A 88 -16.87 -1.71 -1.41
N ASN A 89 -18.19 -1.93 -1.55
CA ASN A 89 -19.14 -1.92 -0.44
C ASN A 89 -18.95 -0.70 0.49
N ALA A 90 -18.85 0.46 -0.14
CA ALA A 90 -18.61 1.74 0.50
C ALA A 90 -19.77 2.70 0.20
N GLY A 91 -20.19 3.47 1.21
CA GLY A 91 -21.37 4.34 1.11
C GLY A 91 -22.71 3.58 1.03
N THR A 92 -22.76 2.34 1.50
CA THR A 92 -23.91 1.41 1.36
C THR A 92 -24.75 1.24 2.64
N GLY A 93 -24.44 2.00 3.71
CA GLY A 93 -25.21 2.03 4.95
C GLY A 93 -25.31 0.66 5.68
N GLU A 94 -26.39 0.47 6.44
CA GLU A 94 -26.64 -0.76 7.20
C GLU A 94 -26.73 -2.01 6.31
N LEU A 95 -27.27 -1.88 5.10
CA LEU A 95 -27.33 -2.98 4.14
C LEU A 95 -25.91 -3.47 3.78
N GLY A 96 -24.97 -2.56 3.55
CA GLY A 96 -23.57 -2.91 3.28
C GLY A 96 -22.90 -3.67 4.42
N LEU A 97 -23.17 -3.28 5.66
CA LEU A 97 -22.69 -3.99 6.86
C LEU A 97 -23.30 -5.39 6.97
N SER A 98 -24.62 -5.50 6.77
CA SER A 98 -25.33 -6.78 6.79
C SER A 98 -24.77 -7.77 5.76
N LEU A 99 -24.65 -7.34 4.50
CA LEU A 99 -24.15 -8.16 3.40
C LEU A 99 -22.69 -8.59 3.61
N ALA A 100 -21.82 -7.71 4.11
CA ALA A 100 -20.44 -8.09 4.41
C ALA A 100 -20.37 -9.12 5.57
N ASN A 101 -21.18 -8.96 6.61
CA ASN A 101 -21.27 -9.96 7.69
C ASN A 101 -21.81 -11.31 7.18
N GLU A 102 -22.75 -11.30 6.24
CA GLU A 102 -23.27 -12.53 5.60
C GLU A 102 -22.13 -13.29 4.89
N THR A 103 -21.27 -12.60 4.15
CA THR A 103 -20.11 -13.24 3.50
C THR A 103 -19.10 -13.79 4.51
N CYS A 104 -18.89 -13.10 5.64
CA CYS A 104 -18.04 -13.59 6.74
C CYS A 104 -18.62 -14.86 7.36
N ALA A 105 -19.92 -14.87 7.65
CA ALA A 105 -20.61 -16.02 8.23
C ALA A 105 -20.58 -17.23 7.29
N ALA A 106 -20.76 -17.02 5.98
CA ALA A 106 -20.68 -18.07 4.99
C ALA A 106 -19.28 -18.71 4.89
N LEU A 107 -18.22 -17.89 4.90
CA LEU A 107 -16.85 -18.42 4.92
C LEU A 107 -16.54 -19.14 6.23
N ALA A 108 -16.96 -18.56 7.36
CA ALA A 108 -16.75 -19.13 8.68
C ALA A 108 -17.40 -20.52 8.80
N ALA A 109 -18.62 -20.70 8.27
CA ALA A 109 -19.29 -21.99 8.22
C ALA A 109 -18.52 -23.04 7.41
N GLN A 110 -17.90 -22.66 6.28
CA GLN A 110 -17.07 -23.58 5.49
C GLN A 110 -15.75 -23.95 6.18
N LEU A 111 -15.19 -23.03 6.96
CA LEU A 111 -13.93 -23.24 7.69
C LEU A 111 -14.14 -23.86 9.09
N GLY A 112 -15.38 -23.92 9.58
CA GLY A 112 -15.69 -24.41 10.93
C GLY A 112 -15.21 -23.49 12.05
N VAL A 113 -15.27 -22.17 11.82
CA VAL A 113 -14.82 -21.12 12.77
C VAL A 113 -15.93 -20.11 13.05
N ASP A 114 -15.71 -19.17 13.97
CA ASP A 114 -16.67 -18.10 14.21
C ASP A 114 -16.58 -17.01 13.12
N ALA A 115 -17.70 -16.37 12.78
CA ALA A 115 -17.73 -15.26 11.82
C ALA A 115 -16.80 -14.11 12.20
N ALA A 116 -16.65 -13.85 13.51
CA ALA A 116 -15.74 -12.82 14.04
C ALA A 116 -14.25 -13.14 13.83
N GLN A 117 -13.89 -14.36 13.40
CA GLN A 117 -12.53 -14.74 13.04
C GLN A 117 -12.20 -14.48 11.56
N ILE A 118 -13.13 -13.90 10.79
CA ILE A 118 -12.95 -13.58 9.36
C ILE A 118 -12.77 -12.08 9.19
N LEU A 119 -11.70 -11.60 8.56
CA LEU A 119 -11.53 -10.18 8.24
C LEU A 119 -11.96 -9.91 6.78
N PRO A 120 -13.07 -9.18 6.53
CA PRO A 120 -13.51 -8.85 5.19
C PRO A 120 -12.81 -7.61 4.62
N PHE A 121 -12.53 -7.62 3.33
CA PHE A 121 -12.01 -6.50 2.55
C PHE A 121 -12.68 -6.44 1.18
N SER A 122 -12.87 -5.23 0.67
CA SER A 122 -13.52 -5.02 -0.63
C SER A 122 -12.84 -3.88 -1.37
N THR A 123 -12.83 -3.93 -2.70
CA THR A 123 -12.37 -2.81 -3.55
C THR A 123 -13.10 -2.79 -4.89
N GLY A 124 -13.32 -1.60 -5.44
CA GLY A 124 -14.05 -1.41 -6.70
C GLY A 124 -15.00 -0.23 -6.64
N VAL A 125 -16.20 -0.37 -7.22
CA VAL A 125 -17.18 0.72 -7.31
C VAL A 125 -17.80 1.04 -5.95
N ILE A 126 -17.92 2.33 -5.64
CA ILE A 126 -18.58 2.90 -4.43
C ILE A 126 -20.06 3.20 -4.74
N LEU A 127 -20.93 3.16 -3.73
CA LEU A 127 -22.40 3.33 -3.80
C LEU A 127 -23.17 2.20 -4.49
N GLU A 128 -22.54 1.04 -4.65
CA GLU A 128 -23.18 -0.16 -5.18
C GLU A 128 -23.30 -1.23 -4.08
N PRO A 129 -24.48 -1.82 -3.84
CA PRO A 129 -24.64 -2.91 -2.87
C PRO A 129 -23.69 -4.08 -3.18
N LEU A 130 -23.10 -4.68 -2.15
CA LEU A 130 -22.26 -5.87 -2.32
C LEU A 130 -23.10 -7.02 -2.91
N PRO A 131 -22.71 -7.64 -4.04
CA PRO A 131 -23.39 -8.83 -4.54
C PRO A 131 -22.99 -10.07 -3.72
N ALA A 132 -23.40 -10.12 -2.45
CA ALA A 132 -23.00 -11.13 -1.47
C ALA A 132 -23.27 -12.55 -1.95
N ALA A 133 -24.41 -12.80 -2.62
CA ALA A 133 -24.73 -14.09 -3.20
C ALA A 133 -23.66 -14.61 -4.17
N LYS A 134 -23.06 -13.74 -4.99
CA LYS A 134 -21.96 -14.12 -5.89
C LYS A 134 -20.70 -14.46 -5.11
N VAL A 135 -20.34 -13.62 -4.12
CA VAL A 135 -19.18 -13.87 -3.25
C VAL A 135 -19.32 -15.23 -2.56
N ILE A 136 -20.49 -15.48 -1.95
CA ILE A 136 -20.81 -16.72 -1.24
C ILE A 136 -20.76 -17.93 -2.18
N ALA A 137 -21.30 -17.81 -3.40
CA ALA A 137 -21.24 -18.88 -4.40
C ALA A 137 -19.80 -19.21 -4.85
N GLY A 138 -18.88 -18.25 -4.78
CA GLY A 138 -17.45 -18.47 -5.07
C GLY A 138 -16.67 -19.11 -3.93
N LEU A 139 -17.14 -19.03 -2.68
CA LEU A 139 -16.41 -19.54 -1.52
C LEU A 139 -16.04 -21.03 -1.62
N PRO A 140 -16.92 -21.96 -2.06
CA PRO A 140 -16.55 -23.37 -2.20
C PRO A 140 -15.35 -23.59 -3.13
N GLN A 141 -15.27 -22.86 -4.24
CA GLN A 141 -14.11 -22.92 -5.15
C GLN A 141 -12.85 -22.40 -4.48
N ALA A 142 -12.93 -21.25 -3.80
CA ALA A 142 -11.79 -20.65 -3.11
C ALA A 142 -11.28 -21.57 -2.00
N VAL A 143 -12.17 -22.13 -1.18
CA VAL A 143 -11.82 -23.03 -0.07
C VAL A 143 -11.23 -24.35 -0.59
N ALA A 144 -11.81 -24.95 -1.63
CA ALA A 144 -11.25 -26.16 -2.25
C ALA A 144 -9.86 -25.92 -2.90
N GLY A 145 -9.58 -24.67 -3.29
CA GLY A 145 -8.33 -24.25 -3.92
C GLY A 145 -7.25 -23.75 -2.96
N LEU A 146 -7.43 -23.86 -1.64
CA LEU A 146 -6.44 -23.43 -0.65
C LEU A 146 -5.09 -24.14 -0.82
N LYS A 147 -4.02 -23.37 -1.07
CA LYS A 147 -2.64 -23.84 -1.23
C LYS A 147 -1.64 -22.84 -0.67
N ALA A 148 -0.47 -23.31 -0.23
CA ALA A 148 0.56 -22.45 0.36
C ALA A 148 1.25 -21.51 -0.64
N ASP A 149 1.29 -21.87 -1.92
CA ASP A 149 2.05 -21.23 -2.99
C ASP A 149 1.20 -20.39 -3.96
N ASN A 150 -0.05 -20.09 -3.59
CA ASN A 150 -1.02 -19.40 -4.45
C ASN A 150 -0.88 -17.86 -4.49
N TRP A 151 0.26 -17.30 -4.07
CA TRP A 151 0.48 -15.86 -3.94
C TRP A 151 0.35 -15.06 -5.24
N TYR A 152 0.79 -15.61 -6.38
CA TYR A 152 0.62 -14.94 -7.67
C TYR A 152 -0.87 -14.77 -8.01
N ASN A 153 -1.67 -15.83 -7.82
CA ASN A 153 -3.11 -15.79 -8.04
C ASN A 153 -3.81 -14.85 -7.05
N ALA A 154 -3.32 -14.77 -5.81
CA ALA A 154 -3.82 -13.83 -4.82
C ALA A 154 -3.61 -12.38 -5.26
N ALA A 155 -2.42 -12.06 -5.77
CA ALA A 155 -2.10 -10.73 -6.28
C ALA A 155 -3.02 -10.35 -7.45
N GLU A 156 -3.29 -11.28 -8.37
CA GLU A 156 -4.25 -11.05 -9.46
C GLU A 156 -5.69 -10.88 -8.96
N ALA A 157 -6.10 -11.67 -7.96
CA ALA A 157 -7.46 -11.66 -7.43
C ALA A 157 -7.86 -10.33 -6.77
N ILE A 158 -6.88 -9.55 -6.28
CA ILE A 158 -7.11 -8.27 -5.60
C ILE A 158 -7.02 -7.04 -6.53
N MET A 159 -6.68 -7.23 -7.81
CA MET A 159 -6.54 -6.14 -8.79
C MET A 159 -7.88 -5.51 -9.20
N THR A 160 -7.86 -4.20 -9.47
CA THR A 160 -8.97 -3.47 -10.12
C THR A 160 -8.53 -2.82 -11.42
N THR A 161 -7.96 -1.63 -11.35
CA THR A 161 -7.44 -0.83 -12.48
C THR A 161 -5.95 -1.00 -12.67
N ASP A 162 -5.31 -1.73 -11.75
CA ASP A 162 -3.96 -2.24 -11.87
C ASP A 162 -3.71 -2.87 -13.25
N THR A 163 -2.58 -2.53 -13.89
CA THR A 163 -2.21 -3.16 -15.17
C THR A 163 -1.45 -4.47 -14.97
N GLN A 164 -0.88 -4.66 -13.78
CA GLN A 164 -0.16 -5.87 -13.41
C GLN A 164 -0.28 -6.22 -11.91
N PRO A 165 -0.17 -7.52 -11.55
CA PRO A 165 -0.14 -7.95 -10.16
C PRO A 165 1.11 -7.42 -9.44
N LYS A 166 0.98 -7.12 -8.15
CA LYS A 166 2.07 -6.61 -7.31
C LYS A 166 2.30 -7.59 -6.18
N ALA A 167 3.43 -8.28 -6.22
CA ALA A 167 3.79 -9.31 -5.26
C ALA A 167 5.31 -9.35 -5.07
N GLY A 168 5.75 -9.73 -3.87
CA GLY A 168 7.17 -9.94 -3.58
C GLY A 168 7.37 -10.90 -2.43
N SER A 169 8.50 -11.61 -2.45
CA SER A 169 8.90 -12.52 -1.39
C SER A 169 10.38 -12.35 -1.04
N ARG A 170 10.72 -12.55 0.23
CA ARG A 170 12.10 -12.55 0.74
C ARG A 170 12.28 -13.71 1.72
N THR A 171 13.50 -14.22 1.79
CA THR A 171 13.94 -15.08 2.89
C THR A 171 15.14 -14.41 3.52
N VAL A 172 15.09 -14.22 4.84
CA VAL A 172 16.14 -13.56 5.61
C VAL A 172 16.57 -14.44 6.77
N THR A 173 17.82 -14.28 7.21
CA THR A 173 18.33 -14.95 8.41
C THR A 173 18.44 -13.93 9.53
N ILE A 174 17.69 -14.13 10.61
CA ILE A 174 17.58 -13.22 11.76
C ILE A 174 17.93 -14.01 13.02
N GLY A 175 18.99 -13.63 13.73
CA GLY A 175 19.43 -14.37 14.93
C GLY A 175 19.69 -15.86 14.69
N GLY A 176 20.07 -16.27 13.47
CA GLY A 176 20.23 -17.68 13.09
C GLY A 176 18.94 -18.40 12.67
N HIS A 177 17.80 -17.74 12.75
CA HIS A 177 16.51 -18.26 12.28
C HIS A 177 16.27 -17.85 10.82
N THR A 178 15.81 -18.80 10.00
CA THR A 178 15.33 -18.48 8.65
C THR A 178 13.88 -18.01 8.73
N VAL A 179 13.59 -16.83 8.19
CA VAL A 179 12.24 -16.25 8.13
C VAL A 179 11.86 -16.03 6.67
N THR A 180 10.69 -16.51 6.28
CA THR A 180 10.10 -16.25 4.96
C THR A 180 8.99 -15.22 5.08
N LEU A 181 9.05 -14.18 4.24
CA LEU A 181 8.02 -13.15 4.14
C LEU A 181 7.55 -13.03 2.70
N THR A 182 6.24 -13.00 2.49
CA THR A 182 5.62 -12.78 1.19
C THR A 182 4.46 -11.82 1.35
N GLY A 183 4.34 -10.88 0.41
CA GLY A 183 3.27 -9.91 0.42
C GLY A 183 2.78 -9.54 -0.96
N ILE A 184 1.55 -9.04 -0.99
CA ILE A 184 0.85 -8.55 -2.16
C ILE A 184 0.25 -7.18 -1.88
N SER A 185 0.11 -6.37 -2.92
CA SER A 185 -0.62 -5.11 -2.86
C SER A 185 -1.46 -4.90 -4.11
N LYS A 186 -2.44 -4.00 -4.03
CA LYS A 186 -3.17 -3.48 -5.19
C LYS A 186 -3.29 -1.97 -5.08
N GLY A 187 -3.50 -1.30 -6.18
CA GLY A 187 -3.68 0.15 -6.25
C GLY A 187 -3.00 0.70 -7.50
N ALA A 188 -3.71 1.61 -8.17
CA ALA A 188 -3.24 2.31 -9.36
C ALA A 188 -3.89 3.70 -9.49
N GLY A 189 -5.09 3.89 -8.91
CA GLY A 189 -5.74 5.17 -8.70
C GLY A 189 -6.44 5.23 -7.35
N MET A 190 -6.86 6.44 -6.97
CA MET A 190 -7.29 6.85 -5.64
C MET A 190 -6.25 6.44 -4.61
N ILE A 191 -5.04 7.02 -4.68
CA ILE A 191 -3.87 6.70 -3.85
C ILE A 191 -3.32 7.96 -3.16
N LYS A 192 -3.65 8.14 -1.88
CA LYS A 192 -2.93 8.99 -0.91
C LYS A 192 -3.13 8.45 0.52
N PRO A 193 -2.33 7.44 0.92
CA PRO A 193 -2.47 6.78 2.21
C PRO A 193 -2.37 7.74 3.39
N ASN A 194 -3.45 7.81 4.17
CA ASN A 194 -3.45 8.39 5.51
C ASN A 194 -3.96 7.33 6.50
N MET A 195 -3.06 6.38 6.78
CA MET A 195 -3.26 5.09 7.47
C MET A 195 -3.80 3.94 6.62
N ALA A 196 -3.89 4.14 5.30
CA ALA A 196 -3.60 3.23 4.17
C ALA A 196 -4.24 3.89 2.92
N THR A 197 -3.72 3.65 1.71
CA THR A 197 -4.41 3.89 0.42
C THR A 197 -4.07 2.85 -0.62
N MET A 198 -4.80 1.74 -0.54
CA MET A 198 -4.58 0.45 -1.22
C MET A 198 -5.21 -0.69 -0.39
N LEU A 199 -5.19 -1.90 -0.95
CA LEU A 199 -5.20 -3.12 -0.15
C LEU A 199 -3.79 -3.72 -0.18
N GLY A 200 -3.28 -4.15 0.98
CA GLY A 200 -2.02 -4.87 1.06
C GLY A 200 -2.01 -5.90 2.17
N TYR A 201 -1.41 -7.04 1.89
CA TYR A 201 -1.38 -8.19 2.78
C TYR A 201 0.04 -8.76 2.77
N LEU A 202 0.70 -8.78 3.93
CA LEU A 202 2.05 -9.31 4.09
C LEU A 202 2.04 -10.35 5.21
N ALA A 203 2.43 -11.58 4.89
CA ALA A 203 2.58 -12.65 5.85
C ALA A 203 4.04 -13.07 6.01
N PHE A 204 4.40 -13.51 7.21
CA PHE A 204 5.71 -14.07 7.52
C PHE A 204 5.61 -15.14 8.59
N ASP A 205 6.56 -16.07 8.61
CA ASP A 205 6.44 -17.30 9.40
C ASP A 205 6.86 -17.16 10.88
N ALA A 206 7.51 -16.07 11.30
CA ALA A 206 7.90 -15.88 12.70
C ALA A 206 6.70 -15.75 13.67
N LYS A 207 6.95 -16.03 14.95
CA LYS A 207 6.01 -15.82 16.06
C LYS A 207 6.25 -14.43 16.65
N VAL A 208 5.22 -13.60 16.66
CA VAL A 208 5.32 -12.23 17.18
C VAL A 208 4.18 -11.95 18.16
N ALA A 209 4.51 -11.44 19.34
CA ALA A 209 3.51 -11.02 20.32
C ALA A 209 2.63 -9.90 19.75
N GLN A 210 1.32 -9.95 20.00
CA GLN A 210 0.35 -9.03 19.44
C GLN A 210 0.70 -7.53 19.63
N PRO A 211 1.13 -7.05 20.82
CA PRO A 211 1.50 -5.63 20.99
C PRO A 211 2.75 -5.21 20.20
N VAL A 212 3.65 -6.16 19.89
CA VAL A 212 4.83 -5.91 19.05
C VAL A 212 4.41 -5.84 17.58
N LEU A 213 3.54 -6.76 17.15
CA LEU A 213 3.01 -6.76 15.78
C LEU A 213 2.23 -5.48 15.44
N GLU A 214 1.49 -4.94 16.40
CA GLU A 214 0.79 -3.65 16.28
C GLU A 214 1.73 -2.46 16.11
N GLN A 215 2.92 -2.51 16.71
CA GLN A 215 3.96 -1.49 16.48
C GLN A 215 4.63 -1.69 15.12
N LEU A 216 4.94 -2.93 14.75
CA LEU A 216 5.53 -3.27 13.46
C LEU A 216 4.66 -2.83 12.28
N VAL A 217 3.36 -3.11 12.30
CA VAL A 217 2.47 -2.74 11.19
C VAL A 217 2.39 -1.22 11.01
N LYS A 218 2.37 -0.45 12.11
CA LYS A 218 2.38 1.02 12.07
C LYS A 218 3.70 1.54 11.54
N HIS A 219 4.82 0.98 11.98
CA HIS A 219 6.15 1.35 11.49
C HIS A 219 6.27 1.06 9.99
N ALA A 220 6.02 -0.19 9.58
CA ALA A 220 6.07 -0.59 8.17
C ALA A 220 5.20 0.33 7.31
N ALA A 221 3.93 0.54 7.70
CA ALA A 221 3.03 1.45 6.98
C ALA A 221 3.57 2.89 6.88
N ASN A 222 4.10 3.45 7.97
CA ASN A 222 4.63 4.81 8.01
C ASN A 222 5.92 5.01 7.21
N HIS A 223 6.64 3.92 6.91
CA HIS A 223 7.88 3.94 6.14
C HIS A 223 7.71 3.36 4.72
N SER A 224 6.49 2.99 4.33
CA SER A 224 6.16 2.51 2.98
C SER A 224 4.89 3.14 2.41
N PHE A 225 3.72 2.59 2.74
CA PHE A 225 2.45 2.94 2.11
C PHE A 225 2.02 4.36 2.49
N ASN A 226 2.19 4.82 3.73
CA ASN A 226 1.98 6.22 4.10
C ASN A 226 3.06 7.19 3.56
N CYS A 227 3.83 6.77 2.56
CA CYS A 227 4.83 7.56 1.85
C CYS A 227 4.62 7.51 0.32
N ILE A 228 3.44 7.16 -0.17
CA ILE A 228 3.14 7.15 -1.61
C ILE A 228 1.93 8.03 -1.94
N THR A 229 1.86 8.57 -3.15
CA THR A 229 0.66 9.27 -3.66
C THR A 229 0.60 9.24 -5.17
N ILE A 230 -0.60 9.14 -5.75
CA ILE A 230 -0.81 9.24 -7.21
C ILE A 230 -1.59 10.52 -7.49
N ASP A 231 -2.80 10.62 -6.97
CA ASP A 231 -3.79 11.65 -7.29
C ASP A 231 -4.16 12.53 -6.10
N GLY A 232 -3.72 12.16 -4.90
CA GLY A 232 -4.04 12.90 -3.68
C GLY A 232 -5.36 12.46 -3.02
N ASP A 233 -6.03 11.43 -3.54
CA ASP A 233 -7.32 10.97 -3.02
C ASP A 233 -7.16 9.77 -2.08
N THR A 234 -7.60 9.94 -0.83
CA THR A 234 -7.60 8.87 0.19
C THR A 234 -8.87 8.02 0.08
N SER A 235 -8.73 6.73 -0.20
CA SER A 235 -9.87 5.83 -0.41
C SER A 235 -10.64 5.46 0.87
N THR A 236 -11.86 4.97 0.68
CA THR A 236 -12.79 4.52 1.72
C THR A 236 -12.48 3.12 2.26
N ASN A 237 -11.59 2.37 1.60
CA ASN A 237 -11.42 0.92 1.81
C ASN A 237 -10.06 0.52 2.35
N ASP A 238 -9.20 1.50 2.56
CA ASP A 238 -7.79 1.20 2.64
C ASP A 238 -7.41 0.39 3.85
N SER A 239 -6.57 -0.62 3.61
CA SER A 239 -6.21 -1.60 4.61
C SER A 239 -4.84 -2.20 4.29
N PHE A 240 -3.94 -2.18 5.27
CA PHE A 240 -2.69 -2.94 5.22
C PHE A 240 -2.64 -3.90 6.41
N MET A 241 -2.56 -5.20 6.10
CA MET A 241 -2.52 -6.27 7.10
C MET A 241 -1.12 -6.90 7.15
N LEU A 242 -0.64 -7.05 8.38
CA LEU A 242 0.60 -7.74 8.71
C LEU A 242 0.26 -8.99 9.52
N ILE A 243 0.72 -10.15 9.06
CA ILE A 243 0.33 -11.47 9.55
C ILE A 243 1.59 -12.25 9.96
N ALA A 244 1.78 -12.48 11.26
CA ALA A 244 2.84 -13.32 11.78
C ALA A 244 2.26 -14.71 12.05
N THR A 245 2.59 -15.73 11.27
CA THR A 245 1.88 -17.02 11.36
C THR A 245 2.27 -17.85 12.58
N GLY A 246 3.44 -17.58 13.16
CA GLY A 246 4.00 -18.35 14.28
C GLY A 246 4.39 -19.78 13.94
N ALA A 247 4.50 -20.13 12.65
CA ALA A 247 4.88 -21.47 12.20
C ALA A 247 6.40 -21.70 12.10
N GLY A 248 7.18 -20.63 12.12
CA GLY A 248 8.64 -20.61 12.09
C GLY A 248 9.27 -20.65 13.47
N SER A 249 10.61 -20.63 13.51
CA SER A 249 11.39 -20.79 14.75
C SER A 249 11.75 -19.48 15.46
N LEU A 250 11.67 -18.34 14.77
CA LEU A 250 11.93 -17.03 15.38
C LEU A 250 10.74 -16.61 16.26
N GLU A 251 11.01 -16.18 17.49
CA GLU A 251 10.01 -15.62 18.40
C GLU A 251 10.41 -14.22 18.88
N ILE A 252 9.51 -13.25 18.68
CA ILE A 252 9.69 -11.86 19.12
C ILE A 252 8.54 -11.46 20.05
N THR A 253 8.86 -11.15 21.30
CA THR A 253 7.93 -10.73 22.35
C THR A 253 8.14 -9.29 22.81
N SER A 254 9.26 -8.65 22.47
CA SER A 254 9.54 -7.24 22.77
C SER A 254 10.26 -6.51 21.62
N VAL A 255 10.06 -5.20 21.54
CA VAL A 255 10.77 -4.31 20.60
C VAL A 255 12.25 -4.12 20.96
N ASP A 256 12.64 -4.46 22.19
CA ASP A 256 14.02 -4.34 22.68
C ASP A 256 14.88 -5.58 22.35
N GLN A 257 14.29 -6.63 21.77
CA GLN A 257 15.05 -7.82 21.38
C GLN A 257 15.99 -7.51 20.21
N PRO A 258 17.21 -8.09 20.18
CA PRO A 258 18.17 -7.86 19.10
C PRO A 258 17.61 -8.16 17.70
N GLU A 259 16.78 -9.18 17.58
CA GLU A 259 16.17 -9.65 16.34
C GLU A 259 15.07 -8.72 15.81
N TYR A 260 14.49 -7.89 16.67
CA TYR A 260 13.36 -7.02 16.32
C TYR A 260 13.72 -6.04 15.21
N ALA A 261 14.88 -5.39 15.29
CA ALA A 261 15.30 -4.42 14.28
C ALA A 261 15.46 -5.07 12.90
N GLN A 262 16.05 -6.26 12.84
CA GLN A 262 16.23 -7.01 11.59
C GLN A 262 14.89 -7.43 10.98
N LEU A 263 13.93 -7.89 11.81
CA LEU A 263 12.59 -8.22 11.33
C LEU A 263 11.85 -6.97 10.83
N ARG A 264 11.88 -5.89 11.62
CA ARG A 264 11.27 -4.61 11.27
C ARG A 264 11.77 -4.11 9.92
N ASP A 265 13.08 -4.14 9.70
CA ASP A 265 13.70 -3.63 8.48
C ASP A 265 13.32 -4.50 7.28
N ALA A 266 13.38 -5.82 7.38
CA ALA A 266 12.97 -6.74 6.32
C ALA A 266 11.49 -6.57 5.91
N LEU A 267 10.60 -6.41 6.91
CA LEU A 267 9.17 -6.15 6.68
C LEU A 267 8.95 -4.78 6.02
N THR A 268 9.70 -3.77 6.45
CA THR A 268 9.60 -2.40 5.93
C THR A 268 10.10 -2.32 4.49
N GLU A 269 11.21 -3.00 4.17
CA GLU A 269 11.75 -3.10 2.81
C GLU A 269 10.77 -3.77 1.85
N LEU A 270 10.17 -4.91 2.23
CA LEU A 270 9.18 -5.57 1.37
C LEU A 270 7.92 -4.71 1.24
N SER A 271 7.48 -4.06 2.32
CA SER A 271 6.34 -3.14 2.27
C SER A 271 6.62 -1.94 1.36
N LEU A 272 7.84 -1.39 1.40
CA LEU A 272 8.27 -0.28 0.54
C LEU A 272 8.33 -0.71 -0.93
N PHE A 273 8.87 -1.89 -1.21
CA PHE A 273 8.85 -2.47 -2.56
C PHE A 273 7.42 -2.56 -3.13
N LEU A 274 6.47 -3.08 -2.33
CA LEU A 274 5.06 -3.16 -2.71
C LEU A 274 4.39 -1.79 -2.88
N ALA A 275 4.79 -0.80 -2.07
CA ALA A 275 4.31 0.58 -2.17
C ALA A 275 4.82 1.27 -3.44
N GLN A 276 6.09 1.07 -3.79
CA GLN A 276 6.67 1.60 -5.03
C GLN A 276 6.06 0.92 -6.26
N ALA A 277 5.76 -0.38 -6.19
CA ALA A 277 5.05 -1.09 -7.26
C ALA A 277 3.67 -0.49 -7.57
N ILE A 278 2.99 0.10 -6.58
CA ILE A 278 1.73 0.86 -6.78
C ILE A 278 2.00 2.11 -7.61
N ILE A 279 3.01 2.90 -7.25
CA ILE A 279 3.32 4.16 -7.96
C ILE A 279 3.81 3.90 -9.39
N ARG A 280 4.63 2.87 -9.58
CA ARG A 280 5.11 2.48 -10.91
C ARG A 280 4.00 2.01 -11.83
N ASP A 281 2.93 1.46 -11.27
CA ASP A 281 1.73 1.02 -11.99
C ASP A 281 0.57 2.02 -11.83
N GLY A 282 0.86 3.28 -11.53
CA GLY A 282 -0.17 4.30 -11.42
C GLY A 282 -0.93 4.50 -12.73
N GLU A 283 -2.22 4.84 -12.64
CA GLU A 283 -3.09 5.05 -13.80
C GLU A 283 -2.48 6.09 -14.75
N GLY A 284 -2.06 5.65 -15.93
CA GLY A 284 -1.41 6.51 -16.92
C GLY A 284 0.01 7.00 -16.55
N ALA A 285 0.63 6.47 -15.51
CA ALA A 285 1.98 6.88 -15.10
C ALA A 285 3.01 6.52 -16.17
N THR A 286 3.91 7.46 -16.45
CA THR A 286 5.07 7.28 -17.35
C THR A 286 6.40 7.49 -16.64
N LYS A 287 6.39 8.14 -15.47
CA LYS A 287 7.57 8.37 -14.64
C LYS A 287 7.32 8.02 -13.17
N PHE A 288 8.36 7.53 -12.52
CA PHE A 288 8.41 7.29 -11.09
C PHE A 288 9.28 8.38 -10.43
N MET A 289 8.75 8.99 -9.38
CA MET A 289 9.37 10.14 -8.73
C MET A 289 9.64 9.82 -7.27
N SER A 290 10.87 10.07 -6.82
CA SER A 290 11.24 10.06 -5.41
C SER A 290 11.42 11.51 -4.92
N ILE A 291 10.55 11.97 -4.02
CA ILE A 291 10.65 13.32 -3.43
C ILE A 291 11.23 13.17 -2.04
N ILE A 292 12.49 13.55 -1.87
CA ILE A 292 13.22 13.46 -0.61
C ILE A 292 13.37 14.87 -0.04
N VAL A 293 12.85 15.08 1.17
CA VAL A 293 13.01 16.32 1.91
C VAL A 293 13.89 16.04 3.11
N GLU A 294 15.02 16.73 3.17
CA GLU A 294 16.11 16.54 4.13
C GLU A 294 16.33 17.80 4.96
N GLU A 295 17.07 17.62 6.06
CA GLU A 295 17.46 18.70 6.98
C GLU A 295 16.26 19.49 7.53
N GLY A 296 15.12 18.82 7.73
CA GLY A 296 13.97 19.40 8.39
C GLY A 296 14.09 19.41 9.91
N SER A 297 13.25 20.23 10.54
CA SER A 297 13.04 20.28 11.98
C SER A 297 12.25 19.06 12.51
N SER A 298 11.39 18.47 11.67
CA SER A 298 10.63 17.25 11.99
C SER A 298 10.33 16.41 10.73
N VAL A 299 10.00 15.14 10.93
CA VAL A 299 9.59 14.25 9.83
C VAL A 299 8.26 14.72 9.24
N GLU A 300 7.36 15.24 10.07
CA GLU A 300 6.06 15.79 9.67
C GLU A 300 6.21 16.99 8.74
N GLU A 301 7.13 17.91 9.04
CA GLU A 301 7.48 19.03 8.16
C GLU A 301 8.00 18.53 6.81
N CYS A 302 8.94 17.59 6.83
CA CYS A 302 9.50 17.01 5.60
C CYS A 302 8.40 16.35 4.75
N ARG A 303 7.49 15.58 5.38
CA ARG A 303 6.35 14.96 4.71
C ARG A 303 5.40 15.99 4.13
N LYS A 304 5.08 17.08 4.85
CA LYS A 304 4.20 18.15 4.33
C LYS A 304 4.74 18.71 3.01
N ILE A 305 6.03 19.05 2.98
CA ILE A 305 6.68 19.58 1.77
C ILE A 305 6.72 18.51 0.65
N ALA A 306 7.11 17.28 0.99
CA ALA A 306 7.20 16.20 0.01
C ALA A 306 5.84 15.90 -0.65
N TYR A 307 4.77 15.82 0.14
CA TYR A 307 3.41 15.67 -0.36
C TYR A 307 2.93 16.89 -1.15
N SER A 308 3.28 18.11 -0.73
CA SER A 308 2.92 19.33 -1.46
C SER A 308 3.46 19.31 -2.90
N ILE A 309 4.72 18.91 -3.08
CA ILE A 309 5.34 18.70 -4.40
C ILE A 309 4.63 17.55 -5.12
N GLY A 310 4.44 16.41 -4.42
CA GLY A 310 3.92 15.19 -5.02
C GLY A 310 2.44 15.24 -5.44
N HIS A 311 1.66 16.19 -4.91
CA HIS A 311 0.26 16.42 -5.30
C HIS A 311 0.09 17.51 -6.34
N SER A 312 1.09 18.39 -6.52
CA SER A 312 0.94 19.55 -7.38
C SER A 312 0.68 19.14 -8.84
N PRO A 313 -0.49 19.45 -9.43
CA PRO A 313 -0.75 19.09 -10.82
C PRO A 313 0.24 19.75 -11.78
N LEU A 314 0.70 20.97 -11.46
CA LEU A 314 1.70 21.68 -12.25
C LEU A 314 3.06 20.95 -12.20
N VAL A 315 3.49 20.48 -11.02
CA VAL A 315 4.73 19.71 -10.93
C VAL A 315 4.59 18.37 -11.66
N LYS A 316 3.50 17.63 -11.42
CA LYS A 316 3.26 16.33 -12.05
C LYS A 316 3.15 16.39 -13.58
N THR A 317 2.58 17.47 -14.13
CA THR A 317 2.55 17.69 -15.59
C THR A 317 3.91 18.11 -16.15
N ALA A 318 4.73 18.83 -15.38
CA ALA A 318 6.12 19.11 -15.78
C ALA A 318 6.95 17.81 -15.81
N PHE A 319 6.73 16.91 -14.85
CA PHE A 319 7.31 15.56 -14.87
C PHE A 319 6.92 14.81 -16.14
N PHE A 320 5.63 14.74 -16.47
CA PHE A 320 5.15 14.09 -17.70
C PHE A 320 5.79 14.68 -18.95
N ALA A 321 5.85 16.01 -19.05
CA ALA A 321 6.43 16.71 -20.19
C ALA A 321 7.97 16.63 -20.26
N SER A 322 8.62 16.00 -19.27
CA SER A 322 10.08 16.04 -19.10
C SER A 322 10.62 17.49 -19.06
N ASP A 323 9.86 18.43 -18.50
CA ASP A 323 10.19 19.85 -18.38
C ASP A 323 10.84 20.13 -17.01
N PRO A 324 12.11 20.58 -16.94
CA PRO A 324 12.79 20.92 -15.69
C PRO A 324 12.29 22.23 -15.06
N ASN A 325 10.97 22.30 -14.81
CA ASN A 325 10.29 23.51 -14.36
C ASN A 325 10.50 23.78 -12.86
N LEU A 326 11.67 24.31 -12.52
CA LEU A 326 12.09 24.59 -11.14
C LEU A 326 11.08 25.50 -10.41
N GLY A 327 10.50 26.47 -11.13
CA GLY A 327 9.55 27.41 -10.56
C GLY A 327 8.31 26.72 -9.98
N ARG A 328 7.80 25.68 -10.64
CA ARG A 328 6.64 24.91 -10.14
C ARG A 328 6.98 24.13 -8.87
N ILE A 329 8.19 23.55 -8.78
CA ILE A 329 8.65 22.84 -7.58
C ILE A 329 8.81 23.82 -6.42
N LEU A 330 9.47 24.96 -6.65
CA LEU A 330 9.64 26.01 -5.63
C LEU A 330 8.30 26.57 -5.15
N ALA A 331 7.35 26.79 -6.06
CA ALA A 331 6.00 27.20 -5.70
C ALA A 331 5.30 26.17 -4.80
N ALA A 332 5.43 24.87 -5.12
CA ALA A 332 4.87 23.80 -4.32
C ALA A 332 5.48 23.68 -2.91
N ILE A 333 6.78 23.94 -2.78
CA ILE A 333 7.44 24.08 -1.48
C ILE A 333 6.85 25.28 -0.72
N GLY A 334 6.69 26.43 -1.40
CA GLY A 334 6.22 27.67 -0.78
C GLY A 334 4.81 27.61 -0.19
N TYR A 335 3.88 26.85 -0.80
CA TYR A 335 2.52 26.70 -0.27
C TYR A 335 2.31 25.46 0.63
N ALA A 336 3.37 24.76 1.03
CA ALA A 336 3.28 23.46 1.72
C ALA A 336 2.67 23.50 3.15
N GLY A 337 2.31 24.67 3.67
CA GLY A 337 1.76 24.82 5.03
C GLY A 337 2.81 24.66 6.13
N VAL A 338 4.01 25.20 5.87
CA VAL A 338 5.10 25.40 6.84
C VAL A 338 5.32 26.91 6.95
N ASP A 339 4.64 27.53 7.91
CA ASP A 339 4.44 28.99 7.94
C ASP A 339 5.71 29.80 8.22
N ASP A 340 6.72 29.19 8.85
CA ASP A 340 8.00 29.82 9.23
C ASP A 340 9.18 29.36 8.34
N LEU A 341 8.90 28.85 7.13
CA LEU A 341 9.92 28.36 6.21
C LEU A 341 10.76 29.50 5.60
N ASP A 342 12.05 29.56 5.95
CA ASP A 342 13.02 30.48 5.36
C ASP A 342 13.55 29.93 4.02
N VAL A 343 12.88 30.29 2.93
CA VAL A 343 13.22 29.81 1.58
C VAL A 343 14.62 30.23 1.12
N SER A 344 15.23 31.28 1.72
CA SER A 344 16.55 31.78 1.32
C SER A 344 17.70 30.83 1.67
N LYS A 345 17.46 29.81 2.51
CA LYS A 345 18.45 28.80 2.90
C LYS A 345 18.29 27.48 2.18
N LEU A 346 17.23 27.33 1.40
CA LEU A 346 16.84 26.07 0.79
C LEU A 346 17.74 25.73 -0.40
N ASN A 347 18.01 24.44 -0.56
CA ASN A 347 18.67 23.89 -1.75
C ASN A 347 17.79 22.82 -2.41
N LEU A 348 17.75 22.82 -3.74
CA LEU A 348 16.97 21.89 -4.56
C LEU A 348 17.88 21.18 -5.55
N TYR A 349 17.69 19.87 -5.68
CA TYR A 349 18.41 19.00 -6.60
C TYR A 349 17.43 18.18 -7.44
N LEU A 350 17.78 17.97 -8.71
CA LEU A 350 17.19 16.94 -9.57
C LEU A 350 18.28 15.89 -9.80
N ASP A 351 18.12 14.70 -9.23
CA ASP A 351 19.16 13.69 -9.08
C ASP A 351 20.51 14.30 -8.62
N ASP A 352 21.51 14.28 -9.49
CA ASP A 352 22.86 14.79 -9.25
C ASP A 352 22.99 16.31 -9.48
N VAL A 353 21.98 16.95 -10.10
CA VAL A 353 22.04 18.33 -10.57
C VAL A 353 21.54 19.28 -9.48
N TRP A 354 22.39 20.20 -9.01
CA TRP A 354 22.03 21.25 -8.06
C TRP A 354 21.33 22.41 -8.77
N VAL A 355 20.01 22.42 -8.76
CA VAL A 355 19.19 23.33 -9.59
C VAL A 355 18.82 24.65 -8.88
N ALA A 356 18.66 24.62 -7.55
CA ALA A 356 18.44 25.84 -6.76
C ALA A 356 19.36 25.89 -5.53
N LYS A 357 20.00 27.04 -5.32
CA LYS A 357 20.96 27.31 -4.26
C LYS A 357 20.52 28.54 -3.47
N ASN A 358 20.43 28.39 -2.15
CA ASN A 358 20.03 29.47 -1.23
C ASN A 358 18.72 30.17 -1.68
N GLY A 359 17.70 29.37 -2.00
CA GLY A 359 16.38 29.86 -2.42
C GLY A 359 16.27 30.42 -3.84
N GLY A 360 17.39 30.60 -4.56
CA GLY A 360 17.42 31.06 -5.94
C GLY A 360 17.88 29.98 -6.92
N ARG A 361 17.76 30.23 -8.22
CA ARG A 361 18.37 29.37 -9.25
C ARG A 361 19.89 29.29 -9.01
N ASN A 362 20.46 28.09 -9.07
CA ASN A 362 21.91 27.94 -8.97
C ASN A 362 22.58 28.62 -10.19
N PRO A 363 23.52 29.56 -10.01
CA PRO A 363 24.20 30.23 -11.13
C PRO A 363 24.92 29.28 -12.08
N ASP A 364 25.39 28.13 -11.58
CA ASP A 364 26.10 27.12 -12.36
C ASP A 364 25.15 26.14 -13.08
N TYR A 365 23.84 26.19 -12.79
CA TYR A 365 22.86 25.29 -13.39
C TYR A 365 22.54 25.65 -14.84
N LYS A 366 22.78 24.69 -15.74
CA LYS A 366 22.39 24.75 -17.15
C LYS A 366 21.11 23.96 -17.39
N GLU A 367 20.26 24.50 -18.24
CA GLU A 367 18.96 23.88 -18.56
C GLU A 367 19.11 22.48 -19.17
N GLU A 368 20.17 22.25 -19.95
CA GLU A 368 20.49 20.95 -20.54
C GLU A 368 20.71 19.84 -19.50
N ASP A 369 21.27 20.17 -18.33
CA ASP A 369 21.49 19.21 -17.25
C ASP A 369 20.16 18.79 -16.60
N GLY A 370 19.27 19.76 -16.37
CA GLY A 370 17.93 19.48 -15.86
C GLY A 370 17.11 18.69 -16.86
N GLN A 371 17.16 19.07 -18.15
CA GLN A 371 16.48 18.37 -19.23
C GLN A 371 16.93 16.91 -19.35
N ARG A 372 18.24 16.65 -19.23
CA ARG A 372 18.80 15.29 -19.19
C ARG A 372 18.18 14.47 -18.06
N VAL A 373 18.14 15.02 -16.85
CA VAL A 373 17.55 14.33 -15.70
C VAL A 373 16.07 14.05 -15.94
N MET A 374 15.34 15.07 -16.38
CA MET A 374 13.90 15.02 -16.61
C MET A 374 13.48 14.05 -17.72
N GLN A 375 14.36 13.68 -18.65
CA GLN A 375 14.08 12.67 -19.69
C GLN A 375 14.04 11.23 -19.14
N GLN A 376 14.61 10.98 -17.97
CA GLN A 376 14.61 9.65 -17.35
C GLN A 376 13.19 9.22 -16.97
N SER A 377 12.98 7.91 -16.85
CA SER A 377 11.73 7.34 -16.35
C SER A 377 11.67 7.33 -14.81
N GLU A 378 12.81 7.47 -14.14
CA GLU A 378 12.92 7.56 -12.69
C GLU A 378 13.75 8.78 -12.31
N ILE A 379 13.20 9.61 -11.43
CA ILE A 379 13.80 10.91 -11.10
C ILE A 379 13.69 11.14 -9.60
N THR A 380 14.77 11.60 -8.99
CA THR A 380 14.80 12.05 -7.60
C THR A 380 14.75 13.57 -7.52
N VAL A 381 13.81 14.10 -6.74
CA VAL A 381 13.77 15.51 -6.34
C VAL A 381 14.23 15.59 -4.89
N ARG A 382 15.36 16.26 -4.65
CA ARG A 382 15.95 16.41 -3.30
C ARG A 382 15.86 17.85 -2.82
N VAL A 383 15.21 18.07 -1.69
CA VAL A 383 15.02 19.38 -1.06
C VAL A 383 15.75 19.39 0.28
N LYS A 384 16.66 20.34 0.49
CA LYS A 384 17.38 20.51 1.76
C LYS A 384 16.92 21.79 2.44
N LEU A 385 16.34 21.67 3.63
CA LEU A 385 15.69 22.79 4.32
C LEU A 385 16.63 23.59 5.23
N ALA A 386 17.80 23.05 5.61
CA ALA A 386 18.75 23.66 6.53
C ALA A 386 18.15 24.07 7.90
N ARG A 387 17.27 23.23 8.45
CA ARG A 387 16.52 23.46 9.71
C ARG A 387 16.77 22.41 10.80
N GLY A 388 17.31 21.24 10.46
CA GLY A 388 17.57 20.16 11.41
C GLY A 388 18.16 18.91 10.76
N ALA A 389 17.85 17.73 11.29
CA ALA A 389 18.35 16.44 10.80
C ALA A 389 17.24 15.50 10.31
N ALA A 390 15.97 15.92 10.39
CA ALA A 390 14.86 15.08 9.96
C ALA A 390 14.85 14.91 8.44
N THR A 391 14.39 13.75 7.99
CA THR A 391 14.25 13.41 6.57
C THR A 391 12.94 12.66 6.36
N ALA A 392 12.27 12.91 5.23
CA ALA A 392 11.18 12.09 4.75
C ALA A 392 11.26 11.90 3.24
N THR A 393 10.79 10.76 2.75
CA THR A 393 10.64 10.48 1.33
C THR A 393 9.19 10.21 1.00
N VAL A 394 8.70 10.78 -0.09
CA VAL A 394 7.40 10.46 -0.69
C VAL A 394 7.62 10.03 -2.12
N TYR A 395 6.96 8.96 -2.54
CA TYR A 395 6.98 8.47 -3.91
C TYR A 395 5.71 8.87 -4.64
N THR A 396 5.84 9.36 -5.86
CA THR A 396 4.71 9.76 -6.71
C THR A 396 5.01 9.45 -8.17
N CYS A 397 4.04 9.66 -9.04
CA CYS A 397 4.20 9.62 -10.49
C CYS A 397 3.92 10.98 -11.11
N ASP A 398 4.04 11.06 -12.42
CA ASP A 398 3.59 12.18 -13.24
C ASP A 398 2.05 12.22 -13.40
N LEU A 399 1.54 13.21 -14.15
CA LEU A 399 0.12 13.34 -14.53
C LEU A 399 0.02 13.42 -16.05
N SER A 400 -0.42 12.32 -16.67
CA SER A 400 -0.53 12.18 -18.12
C SER A 400 -1.96 12.36 -18.63
N HIS A 401 -2.13 12.35 -19.96
CA HIS A 401 -3.46 12.31 -20.58
C HIS A 401 -4.21 11.01 -20.27
N ASP A 402 -3.50 9.87 -20.20
CA ASP A 402 -4.10 8.56 -19.95
C ASP A 402 -4.79 8.49 -18.58
N TYR A 403 -4.23 9.15 -17.55
CA TYR A 403 -4.89 9.27 -16.25
C TYR A 403 -6.30 9.86 -16.39
N VAL A 404 -6.44 10.93 -17.19
CA VAL A 404 -7.71 11.61 -17.43
C VAL A 404 -8.66 10.70 -18.21
N SER A 405 -8.19 10.05 -19.26
CA SER A 405 -9.00 9.13 -20.07
C SER A 405 -9.53 7.95 -19.25
N ILE A 406 -8.66 7.28 -18.48
CA ILE A 406 -9.04 6.14 -17.62
C ILE A 406 -10.14 6.54 -16.63
N ASN A 407 -9.98 7.68 -15.98
CA ASN A 407 -10.90 8.12 -14.93
C ASN A 407 -12.19 8.77 -15.48
N ALA A 408 -12.15 9.34 -16.69
CA ALA A 408 -13.36 9.80 -17.38
C ALA A 408 -14.25 8.64 -17.83
N ASP A 409 -13.63 7.52 -18.25
CA ASP A 409 -14.35 6.37 -18.80
C ASP A 409 -14.67 5.28 -17.76
N TYR A 410 -14.19 5.38 -16.51
CA TYR A 410 -14.26 4.31 -15.51
C TYR A 410 -15.67 3.75 -15.19
N ARG A 411 -16.72 4.56 -15.38
CA ARG A 411 -18.13 4.18 -15.16
C ARG A 411 -18.92 3.90 -16.43
N SER A 412 -18.31 4.09 -17.59
CA SER A 412 -18.89 3.81 -18.91
C SER A 412 -18.60 2.37 -19.31
#